data_AF-A0A7N0UXG4-F1
#
_entry.id   AF-A0A7N0UXG4-F1
#
_cell.length_a   1.000
_cell.length_b   1.000
_cell.length_c   1.000
_cell.angle_alpha   90.00
_cell.angle_beta   90.00
_cell.angle_gamma   90.00
#
_symmetry.space_group_name_H-M   'P 1'
#
loop_
_entity.id
_entity.type
_entity.pdbx_description
1 polymer ?
#
loop_
_entity_poly.entity_id
_entity_poly.type
_entity_poly.pdbx_seq_one_letter_code
_entity_poly.pdbx_strand_id
1 'polypeptide(L)'
;MLRAAKTVVEEYAATTQNHRWPPKPPLHSDKATTLVKNTHVTKRRRFLNERRQALNDVVSRRRESFSGNDDSELAELELELLLLLLLLVETLIAILFNSNYGVNILQNSALPDGTNGWTPLGNCTLSVATGSLQTRSEPHERLSGNYILMMNRIQAWNGPSQKITNKVKMFLTYQVSAWVRSGHNGSGPQKVEVALSVDGQWMNGGQTEIEDDLWHEISGSFRIENQPAREVMVYVQGPVSGVDLMVAGLQIFAVDRAAQFRHLKKQTEKIQKRDVVLKFTGPGASGVAGTC
;
A
#
# COMPACT_ATOMS: atom_id res chain seq x y z
N MET A 1 16.42 -19.88 -18.13
CA MET A 1 15.66 -18.65 -17.82
C MET A 1 14.49 -18.89 -16.86
N LEU A 2 13.69 -19.96 -16.99
CA LEU A 2 12.61 -20.30 -16.04
C LEU A 2 13.05 -20.43 -14.57
N ARG A 3 14.25 -20.98 -14.29
CA ARG A 3 14.76 -21.11 -12.92
C ARG A 3 15.02 -19.75 -12.25
N ALA A 4 15.57 -18.78 -12.98
CA ALA A 4 15.84 -17.45 -12.43
C ALA A 4 14.57 -16.65 -12.12
N ALA A 5 13.51 -16.81 -12.93
CA ALA A 5 12.21 -16.21 -12.68
C ALA A 5 11.49 -16.86 -11.48
N LYS A 6 11.62 -18.18 -11.32
CA LYS A 6 11.06 -18.92 -10.17
C LYS A 6 11.75 -18.54 -8.86
N THR A 7 13.07 -18.40 -8.84
CA THR A 7 13.83 -18.00 -7.66
C THR A 7 13.46 -16.60 -7.16
N VAL A 8 13.25 -15.63 -8.07
CA VAL A 8 12.83 -14.26 -7.70
C VAL A 8 11.41 -14.23 -7.12
N VAL A 9 10.54 -15.14 -7.54
CA VAL A 9 9.15 -15.22 -7.05
C VAL A 9 9.07 -15.95 -5.70
N GLU A 10 9.83 -17.03 -5.52
CA GLU A 10 9.84 -17.83 -4.28
C GLU A 10 10.55 -17.10 -3.11
N GLU A 11 11.62 -16.36 -3.39
CA GLU A 11 12.35 -15.57 -2.38
C GLU A 11 11.51 -14.37 -1.86
N TYR A 12 10.52 -13.93 -2.64
CA TYR A 12 9.62 -12.83 -2.28
C TYR A 12 8.39 -13.26 -1.45
N ALA A 13 8.06 -14.56 -1.46
CA ALA A 13 6.89 -15.11 -0.75
C ALA A 13 7.20 -15.51 0.70
N ALA A 14 8.46 -15.79 1.04
CA ALA A 14 8.83 -16.43 2.29
C ALA A 14 9.03 -15.51 3.51
N THR A 15 8.93 -14.18 3.38
CA THR A 15 9.35 -13.23 4.45
C THR A 15 8.21 -12.44 5.11
N THR A 16 6.96 -12.88 4.99
CA THR A 16 5.80 -12.16 5.53
C THR A 16 5.07 -12.96 6.62
N GLN A 17 5.57 -12.88 7.85
CA GLN A 17 4.75 -13.05 9.05
C GLN A 17 5.33 -12.23 10.20
N ASN A 18 4.50 -11.37 10.78
CA ASN A 18 4.73 -10.57 11.99
C ASN A 18 5.84 -9.52 11.99
N HIS A 19 5.58 -8.32 11.46
CA HIS A 19 6.24 -7.12 11.96
C HIS A 19 5.29 -5.92 12.00
N ARG A 20 5.25 -5.25 13.16
CA ARG A 20 4.63 -3.94 13.37
C ARG A 20 5.26 -2.93 12.42
N TRP A 21 4.43 -2.23 11.65
CA TRP A 21 4.87 -1.35 10.57
C TRP A 21 5.55 -0.07 11.10
N PRO A 22 6.62 0.42 10.43
CA PRO A 22 7.27 1.68 10.75
C PRO A 22 6.37 2.90 10.40
N PRO A 23 6.59 4.07 11.02
CA PRO A 23 5.71 5.24 10.87
C PRO A 23 5.65 5.77 9.43
N LYS A 24 4.50 6.38 9.10
CA LYS A 24 4.21 7.00 7.80
C LYS A 24 5.36 7.94 7.36
N PRO A 25 5.74 7.97 6.07
CA PRO A 25 6.71 8.95 5.58
C PRO A 25 6.15 10.37 5.72
N PRO A 26 6.97 11.37 6.10
CA PRO A 26 6.51 12.74 6.32
C PRO A 26 6.03 13.40 5.01
N LEU A 27 4.92 14.17 5.09
CA LEU A 27 4.40 14.99 4.00
C LEU A 27 5.22 16.28 3.88
N HIS A 28 6.35 16.26 3.17
CA HIS A 28 7.09 17.50 2.84
C HIS A 28 6.88 17.98 1.38
N SER A 29 6.28 19.18 1.32
CA SER A 29 6.18 20.19 0.26
C SER A 29 6.81 19.92 -1.12
N ASP A 30 5.89 19.83 -2.09
CA ASP A 30 5.86 19.83 -3.56
C ASP A 30 7.01 20.31 -4.48
N LYS A 31 8.19 20.76 -4.01
CA LYS A 31 9.23 21.27 -4.95
C LYS A 31 10.52 20.44 -4.98
N ALA A 32 11.11 20.10 -3.85
CA ALA A 32 12.36 19.30 -3.81
C ALA A 32 12.12 17.82 -4.09
N THR A 33 10.98 17.30 -3.63
CA THR A 33 10.57 15.91 -3.83
C THR A 33 10.32 15.62 -5.32
N THR A 34 9.79 16.59 -6.07
CA THR A 34 9.46 16.50 -7.50
C THR A 34 10.71 16.36 -8.38
N LEU A 35 11.80 17.08 -8.06
CA LEU A 35 13.06 17.01 -8.83
C LEU A 35 13.77 15.66 -8.65
N VAL A 36 13.86 15.16 -7.41
CA VAL A 36 14.49 13.85 -7.10
C VAL A 36 13.64 12.69 -7.63
N LYS A 37 12.30 12.81 -7.55
CA LYS A 37 11.34 11.86 -8.15
C LYS A 37 11.53 11.78 -9.66
N ASN A 38 11.65 12.91 -10.36
CA ASN A 38 11.84 12.92 -11.81
C ASN A 38 13.15 12.23 -12.22
N THR A 39 14.26 12.50 -11.52
CA THR A 39 15.57 11.93 -11.89
C THR A 39 15.64 10.41 -11.72
N HIS A 40 15.04 9.86 -10.65
CA HIS A 40 14.98 8.42 -10.41
C HIS A 40 14.00 7.70 -11.35
N VAL A 41 12.86 8.33 -11.67
CA VAL A 41 11.91 7.83 -12.68
C VAL A 41 12.57 7.77 -14.06
N THR A 42 13.34 8.80 -14.45
CA THR A 42 14.04 8.83 -15.74
C THR A 42 15.14 7.77 -15.84
N LYS A 43 15.96 7.58 -14.80
CA LYS A 43 16.99 6.52 -14.79
C LYS A 43 16.38 5.12 -14.84
N ARG A 44 15.28 4.89 -14.10
CA ARG A 44 14.55 3.60 -14.12
C ARG A 44 13.91 3.34 -15.50
N ARG A 45 13.32 4.37 -16.12
CA ARG A 45 12.74 4.28 -17.47
C ARG A 45 13.79 3.94 -18.53
N ARG A 46 14.99 4.51 -18.41
CA ARG A 46 16.14 4.20 -19.30
C ARG A 46 16.57 2.73 -19.19
N PHE A 47 16.83 2.23 -17.98
CA PHE A 47 17.24 0.83 -17.74
C PHE A 47 16.22 -0.21 -18.29
N LEU A 48 14.93 0.12 -18.23
CA LEU A 48 13.87 -0.76 -18.72
C LEU A 48 13.74 -0.72 -20.24
N ASN A 49 13.89 0.45 -20.85
CA ASN A 49 13.93 0.57 -22.31
C ASN A 49 15.13 -0.19 -22.88
N GLU A 50 16.28 -0.16 -22.21
CA GLU A 50 17.46 -0.94 -22.57
C GLU A 50 17.19 -2.45 -22.51
N ARG A 51 16.54 -2.94 -21.44
CA ARG A 51 16.14 -4.35 -21.33
C ARG A 51 15.08 -4.78 -22.33
N ARG A 52 14.11 -3.92 -22.64
CA ARG A 52 13.10 -4.15 -23.69
C ARG A 52 13.77 -4.26 -25.06
N GLN A 53 14.71 -3.38 -25.35
CA GLN A 53 15.45 -3.39 -26.62
C GLN A 53 16.32 -4.64 -26.74
N ALA A 54 17.03 -5.03 -25.68
CA ALA A 54 17.79 -6.29 -25.66
C ALA A 54 16.89 -7.53 -25.89
N LEU A 55 15.65 -7.52 -25.40
CA LEU A 55 14.70 -8.62 -25.59
C LEU A 55 14.16 -8.64 -27.03
N ASN A 56 13.85 -7.47 -27.61
CA ASN A 56 13.47 -7.34 -29.02
C ASN A 56 14.59 -7.78 -29.97
N ASP A 57 15.84 -7.50 -29.64
CA ASP A 57 17.01 -7.93 -30.41
C ASP A 57 17.18 -9.46 -30.39
N VAL A 58 16.87 -10.11 -29.27
CA VAL A 58 16.89 -11.58 -29.16
C VAL A 58 15.80 -12.20 -30.03
N VAL A 59 14.59 -11.62 -30.02
CA VAL A 59 13.47 -12.07 -30.86
C VAL A 59 13.78 -11.87 -32.35
N SER A 60 14.37 -10.73 -32.71
CA SER A 60 14.72 -10.40 -34.10
C SER A 60 15.81 -11.32 -34.65
N ARG A 61 16.87 -11.55 -33.88
CA ARG A 61 17.95 -12.49 -34.26
C ARG A 61 17.44 -13.93 -34.42
N ARG A 62 16.51 -14.35 -33.57
CA ARG A 62 15.90 -15.68 -33.69
C ARG A 62 15.03 -15.79 -34.95
N ARG A 63 14.28 -14.74 -35.30
CA ARG A 63 13.50 -14.68 -36.56
C ARG A 63 14.40 -14.81 -37.80
N GLU A 64 15.58 -14.20 -37.79
CA GLU A 64 16.55 -14.30 -38.88
C GLU A 64 17.16 -15.71 -39.02
N SER A 65 17.38 -16.42 -37.90
CA SER A 65 17.93 -17.78 -37.93
C SER A 65 16.98 -18.85 -38.45
N PHE A 66 15.68 -18.55 -38.55
CA PHE A 66 14.64 -19.51 -38.96
C PHE A 66 14.22 -19.40 -40.44
N SER A 67 14.86 -18.55 -41.25
CA SER A 67 14.51 -18.43 -42.68
C SER A 67 14.94 -19.60 -43.59
N GLY A 68 15.39 -20.73 -43.01
CA GLY A 68 15.68 -21.95 -43.75
C GLY A 68 15.42 -23.21 -42.93
N ASN A 69 14.66 -24.15 -43.52
CA ASN A 69 14.34 -25.55 -43.13
C ASN A 69 13.04 -25.89 -42.35
N ASP A 70 12.58 -27.11 -42.65
CA ASP A 70 11.28 -27.77 -42.41
C ASP A 70 10.85 -28.02 -40.94
N ASP A 71 11.59 -27.55 -39.93
CA ASP A 71 11.21 -27.64 -38.50
C ASP A 71 10.22 -26.53 -38.06
N SER A 72 9.33 -26.15 -38.98
CA SER A 72 8.51 -24.93 -38.90
C SER A 72 7.60 -24.86 -37.68
N GLU A 73 7.00 -25.98 -37.27
CA GLU A 73 5.99 -26.02 -36.20
C GLU A 73 6.59 -25.80 -34.80
N LEU A 74 7.75 -26.41 -34.50
CA LEU A 74 8.45 -26.20 -33.23
C LEU A 74 9.05 -24.79 -33.13
N ALA A 75 9.56 -24.26 -34.24
CA ALA A 75 10.08 -22.90 -34.32
C ALA A 75 8.97 -21.85 -34.12
N GLU A 76 7.79 -22.10 -34.69
CA GLU A 76 6.62 -21.24 -34.55
C GLU A 76 6.13 -21.19 -33.09
N LEU A 77 6.04 -22.35 -32.41
CA LEU A 77 5.71 -22.43 -30.98
C LEU A 77 6.76 -21.73 -30.09
N GLU A 78 8.05 -21.83 -30.41
CA GLU A 78 9.09 -21.09 -29.68
C GLU A 78 8.96 -19.57 -29.86
N LEU A 79 8.63 -19.11 -31.07
CA LEU A 79 8.38 -17.71 -31.37
C LEU A 79 7.13 -17.19 -30.67
N GLU A 80 6.03 -17.95 -30.64
CA GLU A 80 4.82 -17.62 -29.88
C GLU A 80 5.11 -17.50 -28.38
N LEU A 81 5.89 -18.44 -27.82
CA LEU A 81 6.27 -18.41 -26.41
C LEU A 81 7.12 -17.17 -26.08
N LEU A 82 8.06 -16.80 -26.95
CA LEU A 82 8.87 -15.59 -26.79
C LEU A 82 8.03 -14.32 -26.90
N LEU A 83 7.04 -14.28 -27.80
CA LEU A 83 6.13 -13.15 -27.96
C LEU A 83 5.23 -12.98 -26.73
N LEU A 84 4.69 -14.09 -26.22
CA LEU A 84 3.90 -14.10 -24.98
C LEU A 84 4.74 -13.62 -23.79
N LEU A 85 5.99 -14.06 -23.70
CA LEU A 85 6.90 -13.66 -22.63
C LEU A 85 7.28 -12.18 -22.74
N LEU A 86 7.46 -11.65 -23.95
CA LEU A 86 7.63 -10.21 -24.21
C LEU A 86 6.42 -9.42 -23.71
N LEU A 87 5.20 -9.86 -24.07
CA LEU A 87 3.95 -9.20 -23.69
C LEU A 87 3.73 -9.22 -22.17
N LEU A 88 4.07 -10.33 -21.51
CA LEU A 88 4.03 -10.46 -20.05
C LEU A 88 5.04 -9.53 -19.37
N VAL A 89 6.23 -9.37 -19.93
CA VAL A 89 7.24 -8.45 -19.40
C VAL A 89 6.80 -7.00 -19.59
N GLU A 90 6.25 -6.63 -20.75
CA GLU A 90 5.75 -5.28 -21.00
C GLU A 90 4.59 -4.90 -20.06
N THR A 91 3.65 -5.83 -19.83
CA THR A 91 2.54 -5.63 -18.89
C THR A 91 3.02 -5.54 -17.44
N LEU A 92 3.96 -6.40 -17.02
CA LEU A 92 4.58 -6.34 -15.70
C LEU A 92 5.32 -5.01 -15.48
N ILE A 93 6.03 -4.53 -16.49
CA ILE A 93 6.73 -3.24 -16.45
C ILE A 93 5.72 -2.09 -16.31
N ALA A 94 4.65 -2.06 -17.11
CA ALA A 94 3.63 -1.02 -17.01
C ALA A 94 2.97 -0.96 -15.61
N ILE A 95 2.73 -2.12 -15.02
CA ILE A 95 2.16 -2.26 -13.67
C ILE A 95 3.11 -1.71 -12.61
N LEU A 96 4.38 -2.11 -12.63
CA LEU A 96 5.36 -1.74 -11.59
C LEU A 96 5.89 -0.30 -11.73
N PHE A 97 6.00 0.24 -12.94
CA PHE A 97 6.79 1.47 -13.14
C PHE A 97 5.99 2.76 -13.37
N ASN A 98 4.69 2.68 -13.69
CA ASN A 98 3.84 3.88 -13.87
C ASN A 98 2.99 4.20 -12.63
N SER A 99 3.42 3.77 -11.45
CA SER A 99 2.62 3.82 -10.24
C SER A 99 3.03 4.97 -9.34
N ASN A 100 2.05 5.79 -8.94
CA ASN A 100 2.25 6.93 -8.06
C ASN A 100 2.35 6.47 -6.61
N TYR A 101 3.52 5.92 -6.24
CA TYR A 101 3.79 5.45 -4.89
C TYR A 101 3.69 6.57 -3.85
N GLY A 102 3.11 6.27 -2.68
CA GLY A 102 2.94 7.21 -1.57
C GLY A 102 1.90 8.31 -1.82
N VAL A 103 1.16 8.26 -2.93
CA VAL A 103 0.04 9.17 -3.21
C VAL A 103 -1.27 8.51 -2.80
N ASN A 104 -2.09 9.22 -2.05
CA ASN A 104 -3.42 8.73 -1.66
C ASN A 104 -4.29 8.59 -2.91
N ILE A 105 -4.87 7.40 -3.12
CA ILE A 105 -5.77 7.13 -4.25
C ILE A 105 -7.20 7.62 -3.97
N LEU A 106 -7.55 7.90 -2.72
CA LEU A 106 -8.87 8.38 -2.36
C LEU A 106 -9.03 9.87 -2.69
N GLN A 107 -10.19 10.21 -3.26
CA GLN A 107 -10.61 11.59 -3.46
C GLN A 107 -11.15 12.16 -2.16
N ASN A 108 -10.91 13.45 -1.93
CA ASN A 108 -11.49 14.21 -0.82
C ASN A 108 -11.32 13.51 0.55
N SER A 109 -10.17 12.89 0.80
CA SER A 109 -9.88 12.12 2.02
C SER A 109 -9.74 13.00 3.26
N ALA A 110 -9.28 14.25 3.10
CA ALA A 110 -9.23 15.25 4.17
C ALA A 110 -10.56 16.01 4.38
N LEU A 111 -11.56 15.74 3.53
CA LEU A 111 -12.90 16.30 3.53
C LEU A 111 -13.00 17.85 3.45
N PRO A 112 -12.14 18.59 2.72
CA PRO A 112 -12.36 20.02 2.50
C PRO A 112 -13.64 20.32 1.70
N ASP A 113 -14.05 19.38 0.82
CA ASP A 113 -15.20 19.54 -0.08
C ASP A 113 -16.43 18.76 0.42
N GLY A 114 -16.59 18.67 1.75
CA GLY A 114 -17.67 17.91 2.37
C GLY A 114 -17.64 16.44 1.96
N THR A 115 -18.77 15.92 1.47
CA THR A 115 -18.95 14.50 1.12
C THR A 115 -18.59 14.18 -0.34
N ASN A 116 -18.06 15.14 -1.11
CA ASN A 116 -17.76 14.94 -2.52
C ASN A 116 -16.86 13.71 -2.75
N GLY A 117 -17.23 12.84 -3.69
CA GLY A 117 -16.54 11.57 -3.95
C GLY A 117 -16.81 10.44 -2.96
N TRP A 118 -17.63 10.66 -1.93
CA TRP A 118 -18.08 9.63 -0.98
C TRP A 118 -19.57 9.34 -1.16
N THR A 119 -19.93 8.08 -1.09
CA THR A 119 -21.32 7.62 -1.19
C THR A 119 -21.70 6.73 -0.02
N PRO A 120 -22.95 6.77 0.47
CA PRO A 120 -23.42 5.78 1.43
C PRO A 120 -23.58 4.43 0.72
N LEU A 121 -22.99 3.40 1.30
CA LEU A 121 -23.30 2.01 0.97
C LEU A 121 -24.45 1.56 1.88
N GLY A 122 -25.56 1.13 1.29
CA GLY A 122 -26.76 0.75 2.02
C GLY A 122 -27.59 1.94 2.50
N ASN A 123 -28.69 1.66 3.21
CA ASN A 123 -29.58 2.70 3.72
C ASN A 123 -29.00 3.30 5.00
N CYS A 124 -28.34 4.45 4.88
CA CYS A 124 -27.77 5.22 5.99
C CYS A 124 -27.55 6.68 5.56
N THR A 125 -27.39 7.55 6.54
CA THR A 125 -27.11 8.97 6.31
C THR A 125 -25.59 9.20 6.33
N LEU A 126 -25.05 9.77 5.25
CA LEU A 126 -23.65 10.16 5.16
C LEU A 126 -23.52 11.69 5.28
N SER A 127 -22.66 12.16 6.18
CA SER A 127 -22.40 13.58 6.41
C SER A 127 -20.94 13.82 6.80
N VAL A 128 -20.49 15.08 6.83
CA VAL A 128 -19.17 15.46 7.37
C VAL A 128 -19.38 16.30 8.62
N ALA A 129 -18.59 16.01 9.64
CA ALA A 129 -18.55 16.77 10.90
C ALA A 129 -17.10 17.08 11.30
N THR A 130 -16.95 18.04 12.21
CA THR A 130 -15.66 18.49 12.74
C THR A 130 -15.53 18.12 14.22
N GLY A 131 -14.35 17.70 14.68
CA GLY A 131 -14.11 17.39 16.08
C GLY A 131 -12.64 17.13 16.41
N SER A 132 -12.33 17.11 17.71
CA SER A 132 -11.00 16.76 18.19
C SER A 132 -10.79 15.25 18.11
N LEU A 133 -9.72 14.84 17.44
CA LEU A 133 -9.25 13.46 17.44
C LEU A 133 -8.41 13.23 18.71
N GLN A 134 -9.09 12.94 19.82
CA GLN A 134 -8.41 12.44 21.01
C GLN A 134 -7.97 10.99 20.73
N THR A 135 -6.66 10.81 20.57
CA THR A 135 -6.03 9.52 20.27
C THR A 135 -5.27 9.00 21.49
N ARG A 136 -5.19 7.68 21.66
CA ARG A 136 -4.34 7.04 22.70
C ARG A 136 -2.83 7.10 22.38
N SER A 137 -2.47 7.47 21.16
CA SER A 137 -1.09 7.47 20.66
C SER A 137 -0.71 8.87 20.16
N GLU A 138 0.59 9.18 20.30
CA GLU A 138 1.36 10.40 19.93
C GLU A 138 0.72 11.36 18.91
N PRO A 139 1.02 12.68 18.96
CA PRO A 139 0.43 13.68 18.07
C PRO A 139 0.88 13.45 16.62
N HIS A 140 0.14 12.60 15.91
CA HIS A 140 0.22 12.47 14.48
C HIS A 140 -0.10 13.82 13.83
N GLU A 141 0.55 14.12 12.70
CA GLU A 141 0.29 15.29 11.86
C GLU A 141 -1.19 15.67 11.90
N ARG A 142 -1.49 16.91 12.33
CA ARG A 142 -2.83 17.39 12.65
C ARG A 142 -3.81 16.96 11.56
N LEU A 143 -4.57 15.91 11.83
CA LEU A 143 -5.74 15.56 11.04
C LEU A 143 -6.60 16.84 10.94
N SER A 144 -7.28 17.05 9.81
CA SER A 144 -8.04 18.29 9.53
C SER A 144 -9.12 18.60 10.59
N GLY A 145 -9.39 17.67 11.51
CA GLY A 145 -10.52 17.70 12.43
C GLY A 145 -11.82 17.23 11.77
N ASN A 146 -11.84 17.13 10.43
CA ASN A 146 -12.99 16.65 9.68
C ASN A 146 -13.04 15.12 9.69
N TYR A 147 -14.25 14.59 9.80
CA TYR A 147 -14.53 13.16 9.69
C TYR A 147 -15.86 12.92 9.00
N ILE A 148 -15.97 11.75 8.35
CA ILE A 148 -17.25 11.25 7.84
C ILE A 148 -18.04 10.71 9.03
N LEU A 149 -19.30 11.11 9.11
CA LEU A 149 -20.27 10.62 10.08
C LEU A 149 -21.37 9.84 9.36
N MET A 150 -21.50 8.56 9.72
CA MET A 150 -22.56 7.68 9.25
C MET A 150 -23.59 7.46 10.34
N MET A 151 -24.83 7.87 10.08
CA MET A 151 -25.97 7.70 10.99
C MET A 151 -27.06 6.83 10.38
N ASN A 152 -28.04 6.44 11.21
CA ASN A 152 -29.23 5.68 10.77
C ASN A 152 -28.85 4.37 10.04
N ARG A 153 -27.80 3.70 10.53
CA ARG A 153 -27.30 2.44 9.94
C ARG A 153 -28.22 1.30 10.33
N ILE A 154 -28.82 0.62 9.35
CA ILE A 154 -29.71 -0.54 9.58
C ILE A 154 -29.01 -1.90 9.44
N GLN A 155 -27.80 -1.93 8.90
CA GLN A 155 -26.97 -3.15 8.79
C GLN A 155 -25.50 -2.82 9.06
N ALA A 156 -24.73 -3.80 9.54
CA ALA A 156 -23.33 -3.61 9.92
C ALA A 156 -22.41 -3.28 8.72
N TRP A 157 -22.80 -3.64 7.50
CA TRP A 157 -22.06 -3.28 6.28
C TRP A 157 -22.40 -1.89 5.74
N ASN A 158 -23.39 -1.18 6.33
CA ASN A 158 -23.68 0.18 5.94
C ASN A 158 -22.52 1.10 6.33
N GLY A 159 -22.07 1.95 5.42
CA GLY A 159 -20.93 2.83 5.68
C GLY A 159 -20.53 3.67 4.47
N PRO A 160 -19.45 4.45 4.59
CA PRO A 160 -18.99 5.28 3.48
C PRO A 160 -18.25 4.42 2.47
N SER A 161 -18.44 4.71 1.19
CA SER A 161 -17.79 4.01 0.09
C SER A 161 -17.25 4.96 -0.97
N GLN A 162 -16.25 4.48 -1.72
CA GLN A 162 -15.73 5.14 -2.92
C GLN A 162 -15.30 4.11 -3.95
N LYS A 163 -15.69 4.32 -5.21
CA LYS A 163 -15.21 3.51 -6.34
C LYS A 163 -13.77 3.87 -6.68
N ILE A 164 -12.90 2.87 -6.73
CA ILE A 164 -11.45 3.02 -6.96
C ILE A 164 -10.93 2.15 -8.11
N THR A 165 -11.81 1.55 -8.92
CA THR A 165 -11.46 0.68 -10.08
C THR A 165 -10.24 1.17 -10.86
N ASN A 166 -10.28 2.42 -11.33
CA ASN A 166 -9.24 2.97 -12.21
C ASN A 166 -8.01 3.50 -11.46
N LYS A 167 -7.97 3.32 -10.13
CA LYS A 167 -6.92 3.84 -9.25
C LYS A 167 -6.08 2.73 -8.62
N VAL A 168 -6.58 1.50 -8.66
CA VAL A 168 -5.85 0.31 -8.23
C VAL A 168 -5.19 -0.36 -9.43
N LYS A 169 -4.12 -1.11 -9.15
CA LYS A 169 -3.38 -1.87 -10.16
C LYS A 169 -3.12 -3.26 -9.64
N MET A 170 -3.20 -4.24 -10.54
CA MET A 170 -2.85 -5.62 -10.23
C MET A 170 -1.43 -5.71 -9.68
N PHE A 171 -1.19 -6.68 -8.80
CA PHE A 171 0.10 -7.00 -8.21
C PHE A 171 0.79 -5.89 -7.40
N LEU A 172 0.18 -4.72 -7.25
CA LEU A 172 0.65 -3.67 -6.34
C LEU A 172 0.06 -3.86 -4.94
N THR A 173 0.92 -3.70 -3.94
CA THR A 173 0.48 -3.63 -2.53
C THR A 173 0.09 -2.20 -2.20
N TYR A 174 -1.13 -2.06 -1.68
CA TYR A 174 -1.66 -0.81 -1.15
C TYR A 174 -1.69 -0.89 0.37
N GLN A 175 -1.21 0.16 1.03
CA GLN A 175 -1.37 0.36 2.46
C GLN A 175 -2.65 1.12 2.73
N VAL A 176 -3.32 0.76 3.82
CA VAL A 176 -4.56 1.36 4.30
C VAL A 176 -4.31 1.87 5.70
N SER A 177 -4.69 3.12 5.97
CA SER A 177 -4.72 3.68 7.31
C SER A 177 -5.97 4.53 7.47
N ALA A 178 -6.66 4.41 8.59
CA ALA A 178 -7.80 5.23 8.94
C ALA A 178 -7.90 5.38 10.44
N TRP A 179 -8.58 6.42 10.89
CA TRP A 179 -9.03 6.55 12.27
C TRP A 179 -10.53 6.33 12.31
N VAL A 180 -10.98 5.49 13.22
CA VAL A 180 -12.39 5.15 13.39
C VAL A 180 -12.82 5.35 14.83
N ARG A 181 -14.09 5.71 15.00
CA ARG A 181 -14.74 5.80 16.30
C ARG A 181 -16.17 5.27 16.17
N SER A 182 -16.63 4.59 17.21
CA SER A 182 -18.01 4.14 17.33
C SER A 182 -18.87 5.19 18.03
N GLY A 183 -20.15 5.27 17.67
CA GLY A 183 -21.14 5.95 18.49
C GLY A 183 -21.37 5.23 19.83
N HIS A 184 -21.93 5.95 20.80
CA HIS A 184 -22.10 5.53 22.20
C HIS A 184 -23.12 4.39 22.42
N ASN A 185 -23.77 3.91 21.35
CA ASN A 185 -24.88 2.95 21.44
C ASN A 185 -24.44 1.48 21.27
N GLY A 186 -23.14 1.21 21.20
CA GLY A 186 -22.60 -0.16 21.11
C GLY A 186 -22.48 -0.82 22.47
N SER A 187 -22.96 -2.06 22.61
CA SER A 187 -22.68 -2.89 23.79
C SER A 187 -21.47 -3.78 23.52
N GLY A 188 -20.42 -3.65 24.34
CA GLY A 188 -19.21 -4.44 24.25
C GLY A 188 -18.30 -4.08 23.06
N PRO A 189 -17.23 -4.87 22.83
CA PRO A 189 -16.25 -4.62 21.77
C PRO A 189 -16.89 -4.57 20.38
N GLN A 190 -16.60 -3.53 19.62
CA GLN A 190 -17.15 -3.28 18.28
C GLN A 190 -16.09 -3.46 17.21
N LYS A 191 -16.30 -4.43 16.30
CA LYS A 191 -15.42 -4.61 15.14
C LYS A 191 -15.70 -3.55 14.06
N VAL A 192 -14.66 -2.87 13.60
CA VAL A 192 -14.71 -1.93 12.45
C VAL A 192 -13.62 -2.29 11.44
N GLU A 193 -13.95 -2.22 10.15
CA GLU A 193 -13.09 -2.71 9.07
C GLU A 193 -13.16 -1.81 7.84
N VAL A 194 -12.01 -1.56 7.23
CA VAL A 194 -11.92 -1.10 5.85
C VAL A 194 -11.92 -2.33 4.95
N ALA A 195 -12.93 -2.46 4.10
CA ALA A 195 -13.11 -3.60 3.21
C ALA A 195 -13.10 -3.14 1.74
N LEU A 196 -12.76 -4.06 0.85
CA LEU A 196 -12.86 -3.89 -0.59
C LEU A 196 -13.88 -4.88 -1.15
N SER A 197 -14.69 -4.39 -2.09
CA SER A 197 -15.45 -5.24 -3.02
C SER A 197 -14.71 -5.23 -4.35
N VAL A 198 -14.21 -6.39 -4.77
CA VAL A 198 -13.52 -6.64 -6.03
C VAL A 198 -14.41 -7.55 -6.86
N ASP A 199 -15.07 -7.00 -7.88
CA ASP A 199 -16.06 -7.71 -8.71
C ASP A 199 -17.14 -8.43 -7.88
N GLY A 200 -17.58 -7.80 -6.78
CA GLY A 200 -18.57 -8.34 -5.85
C GLY A 200 -18.00 -9.29 -4.80
N GLN A 201 -16.70 -9.63 -4.86
CA GLN A 201 -16.03 -10.44 -3.86
C GLN A 201 -15.40 -9.58 -2.78
N TRP A 202 -15.60 -9.98 -1.53
CA TRP A 202 -15.07 -9.28 -0.37
C TRP A 202 -13.56 -9.53 -0.22
N MET A 203 -12.85 -8.48 0.20
CA MET A 203 -11.43 -8.53 0.55
C MET A 203 -11.15 -7.61 1.75
N ASN A 204 -10.44 -8.12 2.74
CA ASN A 204 -10.01 -7.35 3.92
C ASN A 204 -8.97 -6.29 3.53
N GLY A 205 -9.21 -5.04 3.93
CA GLY A 205 -8.28 -3.92 3.79
C GLY A 205 -7.60 -3.49 5.11
N GLY A 206 -8.10 -3.95 6.27
CA GLY A 206 -7.61 -3.63 7.60
C GLY A 206 -8.77 -3.53 8.60
N GLN A 207 -8.56 -3.97 9.84
CA GLN A 207 -9.61 -3.97 10.87
C GLN A 207 -9.06 -3.54 12.23
N THR A 208 -9.96 -3.10 13.11
CA THR A 208 -9.69 -2.84 14.53
C THR A 208 -10.93 -3.15 15.37
N GLU A 209 -10.75 -3.21 16.68
CA GLU A 209 -11.81 -3.41 17.67
C GLU A 209 -11.88 -2.17 18.58
N ILE A 210 -13.10 -1.66 18.80
CA ILE A 210 -13.36 -0.44 19.55
C ILE A 210 -14.13 -0.81 20.81
N GLU A 211 -13.56 -0.49 21.97
CA GLU A 211 -14.16 -0.75 23.29
C GLU A 211 -14.51 0.52 24.06
N ASP A 212 -14.11 1.69 23.54
CA ASP A 212 -14.31 2.99 24.17
C ASP A 212 -14.73 4.05 23.13
N ASP A 213 -14.99 5.26 23.63
CA ASP A 213 -15.41 6.41 22.82
C ASP A 213 -14.22 7.16 22.18
N LEU A 214 -13.02 6.58 22.13
CA LEU A 214 -11.84 7.22 21.54
C LEU A 214 -11.67 6.85 20.07
N TRP A 215 -10.75 7.54 19.41
CA TRP A 215 -10.36 7.19 18.06
C TRP A 215 -9.34 6.05 18.06
N HIS A 216 -9.61 5.03 17.25
CA HIS A 216 -8.76 3.87 17.05
C HIS A 216 -8.20 3.86 15.62
N GLU A 217 -6.93 3.51 15.49
CA GLU A 217 -6.31 3.37 14.17
C GLU A 217 -6.65 2.00 13.56
N ILE A 218 -7.13 2.02 12.32
CA ILE A 218 -7.09 0.87 11.43
C ILE A 218 -5.79 0.97 10.63
N SER A 219 -5.02 -0.11 10.64
CA SER A 219 -3.88 -0.33 9.76
C SER A 219 -4.06 -1.64 9.01
N GLY A 220 -3.81 -1.61 7.71
CA GLY A 220 -3.91 -2.82 6.89
C GLY A 220 -3.30 -2.65 5.51
N SER A 221 -3.41 -3.70 4.70
CA SER A 221 -2.91 -3.69 3.34
C SER A 221 -3.64 -4.70 2.49
N PHE A 222 -3.77 -4.42 1.20
CA PHE A 222 -4.34 -5.36 0.24
C PHE A 222 -3.52 -5.40 -1.06
N ARG A 223 -3.76 -6.44 -1.85
CA ARG A 223 -3.18 -6.64 -3.18
C ARG A 223 -4.17 -7.42 -4.04
N ILE A 224 -4.41 -6.95 -5.25
CA ILE A 224 -5.27 -7.63 -6.23
C ILE A 224 -4.36 -8.45 -7.14
N GLU A 225 -4.50 -9.78 -7.09
CA GLU A 225 -3.61 -10.70 -7.82
C GLU A 225 -4.27 -11.37 -9.03
N ASN A 226 -5.60 -11.51 -9.01
CA ASN A 226 -6.33 -12.26 -10.03
C ASN A 226 -7.13 -11.31 -10.93
N GLN A 227 -6.91 -11.43 -12.25
CA GLN A 227 -7.62 -10.76 -13.35
C GLN A 227 -7.67 -9.21 -13.27
N PRO A 228 -7.83 -8.51 -14.41
CA PRO A 228 -8.14 -7.09 -14.36
C PRO A 228 -9.51 -6.91 -13.70
N ALA A 229 -9.53 -6.45 -12.46
CA ALA A 229 -10.76 -6.17 -11.73
C ALA A 229 -11.60 -5.16 -12.51
N ARG A 230 -12.85 -5.52 -12.84
CA ARG A 230 -13.77 -4.64 -13.60
C ARG A 230 -14.37 -3.59 -12.70
N GLU A 231 -14.56 -3.93 -11.44
CA GLU A 231 -15.09 -3.06 -10.42
C GLU A 231 -14.36 -3.26 -9.10
N VAL A 232 -13.82 -2.16 -8.57
CA VAL A 232 -13.24 -2.13 -7.24
C VAL A 232 -13.82 -0.95 -6.48
N MET A 233 -14.38 -1.25 -5.31
CA MET A 233 -14.91 -0.27 -4.38
C MET A 233 -14.30 -0.51 -3.01
N VAL A 234 -13.87 0.56 -2.34
CA VAL A 234 -13.55 0.50 -0.93
C VAL A 234 -14.72 1.02 -0.12
N TYR A 235 -14.94 0.45 1.06
CA TYR A 235 -15.92 0.92 2.02
C TYR A 235 -15.46 0.63 3.44
N VAL A 236 -16.02 1.36 4.41
CA VAL A 236 -15.80 1.08 5.83
C VAL A 236 -17.07 0.47 6.39
N GLN A 237 -16.95 -0.65 7.09
CA GLN A 237 -18.04 -1.39 7.71
C GLN A 237 -17.78 -1.60 9.21
N GLY A 238 -18.81 -2.03 9.93
CA GLY A 238 -18.82 -1.93 11.38
C GLY A 238 -19.13 -0.50 11.84
N PRO A 239 -19.41 -0.24 13.12
CA PRO A 239 -19.72 -1.21 14.17
C PRO A 239 -21.06 -1.94 13.89
N VAL A 240 -21.63 -2.64 14.88
CA VAL A 240 -22.93 -3.32 14.74
C VAL A 240 -24.02 -2.39 14.18
N SER A 241 -25.08 -2.98 13.63
CA SER A 241 -26.25 -2.25 13.16
C SER A 241 -26.82 -1.32 14.24
N GLY A 242 -27.34 -0.16 13.85
CA GLY A 242 -27.92 0.84 14.74
C GLY A 242 -26.91 1.77 15.43
N VAL A 243 -25.62 1.48 15.33
CA VAL A 243 -24.56 2.29 15.95
C VAL A 243 -23.92 3.18 14.91
N ASP A 244 -23.71 4.45 15.23
CA ASP A 244 -23.07 5.40 14.33
C ASP A 244 -21.59 5.06 14.10
N LEU A 245 -21.08 5.37 12.91
CA LEU A 245 -19.67 5.19 12.54
C LEU A 245 -19.06 6.55 12.21
N MET A 246 -17.91 6.84 12.81
CA MET A 246 -17.09 7.98 12.43
C MET A 246 -15.77 7.51 11.79
N VAL A 247 -15.39 8.13 10.66
CA VAL A 247 -14.16 7.80 9.92
C VAL A 247 -13.38 9.06 9.58
N ALA A 248 -12.12 9.13 10.01
CA ALA A 248 -11.22 10.24 9.74
C ALA A 248 -9.92 9.75 9.10
N GLY A 249 -9.31 10.60 8.26
CA GLY A 249 -7.96 10.37 7.74
C GLY A 249 -7.78 9.06 6.98
N LEU A 250 -8.83 8.52 6.35
CA LEU A 250 -8.75 7.30 5.57
C LEU A 250 -7.87 7.53 4.34
N GLN A 251 -6.74 6.83 4.28
CA GLN A 251 -5.71 6.93 3.26
C GLN A 251 -5.42 5.55 2.68
N ILE A 252 -5.30 5.49 1.36
CA ILE A 252 -4.88 4.30 0.64
C ILE A 252 -3.79 4.68 -0.36
N PHE A 253 -2.62 4.07 -0.29
CA PHE A 253 -1.53 4.41 -1.20
C PHE A 253 -0.68 3.20 -1.56
N ALA A 254 -0.22 3.16 -2.81
CA ALA A 254 0.69 2.13 -3.28
C ALA A 254 2.05 2.26 -2.60
N VAL A 255 2.67 1.12 -2.27
CA VAL A 255 3.99 1.05 -1.64
C VAL A 255 5.08 0.61 -2.60
N ASP A 256 6.16 1.37 -2.72
CA ASP A 256 7.42 0.91 -3.34
C ASP A 256 8.19 0.09 -2.31
N ARG A 257 7.87 -1.22 -2.22
CA ARG A 257 8.51 -2.13 -1.25
C ARG A 257 10.03 -2.17 -1.40
N ALA A 258 10.56 -2.05 -2.61
CA ALA A 258 12.00 -2.04 -2.83
C ALA A 258 12.65 -0.75 -2.29
N ALA A 259 11.99 0.41 -2.47
CA ALA A 259 12.44 1.66 -1.85
C ALA A 259 12.31 1.64 -0.33
N GLN A 260 11.21 1.08 0.19
CA GLN A 260 11.01 0.93 1.62
C GLN A 260 12.07 0.02 2.24
N PHE A 261 12.37 -1.12 1.63
CA PHE A 261 13.42 -2.02 2.10
C PHE A 261 14.80 -1.34 2.12
N ARG A 262 15.16 -0.61 1.05
CA ARG A 262 16.41 0.17 1.03
C ARG A 262 16.44 1.23 2.13
N HIS A 263 15.33 1.92 2.36
CA HIS A 263 15.23 2.91 3.43
C HIS A 263 15.42 2.26 4.80
N LEU A 264 14.68 1.18 5.08
CA LEU A 264 14.76 0.45 6.34
C LEU A 264 16.15 -0.12 6.57
N LYS A 265 16.76 -0.73 5.55
CA LYS A 265 18.15 -1.21 5.60
C LYS A 265 19.11 -0.07 5.98
N LYS A 266 18.97 1.11 5.38
CA LYS A 266 19.77 2.30 5.71
C LYS A 266 19.54 2.76 7.16
N GLN A 267 18.32 2.71 7.67
CA GLN A 267 18.03 3.04 9.07
C GLN A 267 18.65 2.01 10.02
N THR A 268 18.53 0.73 9.71
CA THR A 268 19.15 -0.36 10.48
C THR A 268 20.66 -0.23 10.51
N GLU A 269 21.29 0.05 9.36
CA GLU A 269 22.74 0.32 9.28
C GLU A 269 23.15 1.53 10.13
N LYS A 270 22.33 2.59 10.16
CA LYS A 270 22.58 3.75 11.04
C LYS A 270 22.51 3.38 12.52
N ILE A 271 21.61 2.49 12.91
CA ILE A 271 21.47 2.04 14.30
C ILE A 271 22.65 1.13 14.68
N GLN A 272 23.04 0.20 13.79
CA GLN A 272 24.16 -0.72 14.02
C GLN A 272 25.53 -0.01 14.10
N LYS A 273 25.66 1.18 13.50
CA LYS A 273 26.89 1.99 13.54
C LYS A 273 26.90 3.05 14.65
N ARG A 274 25.92 3.04 15.57
CA ARG A 274 25.99 3.93 16.74
C ARG A 274 26.94 3.33 17.76
N ASP A 275 27.88 4.14 18.23
CA ASP A 275 28.67 3.79 19.41
C ASP A 275 27.73 3.61 20.61
N VAL A 276 27.74 2.43 21.19
CA VAL A 276 26.99 2.13 22.41
C VAL A 276 27.86 2.51 23.60
N VAL A 277 27.52 3.61 24.27
CA VAL A 277 28.16 3.97 25.55
C VAL A 277 27.53 3.13 26.65
N LEU A 278 28.21 2.06 27.05
CA LEU A 278 27.84 1.27 28.22
C LEU A 278 28.33 1.98 29.48
N LYS A 279 27.40 2.50 30.29
CA LYS A 279 27.71 3.14 31.56
C LYS A 279 27.69 2.09 32.67
N PHE A 280 28.87 1.63 33.08
CA PHE A 280 29.00 0.73 34.22
C PHE A 280 29.05 1.56 35.51
N THR A 281 28.02 1.43 36.36
CA THR A 281 28.06 1.90 37.74
C THR A 281 28.57 0.79 38.63
N GLY A 282 29.89 0.74 38.83
CA GLY A 282 30.52 -0.13 39.83
C GLY A 282 30.60 0.58 41.18
N PRO A 283 30.30 -0.10 42.31
CA PRO A 283 30.58 0.45 43.63
C PRO A 283 32.08 0.39 43.89
N GLY A 284 32.76 1.52 43.66
CA GLY A 284 34.10 1.86 44.17
C GLY A 284 35.28 1.08 43.60
N ALA A 285 36.07 1.71 42.73
CA ALA A 285 37.52 1.50 42.69
C ALA A 285 38.21 2.66 41.94
N SER A 286 39.25 3.17 42.59
CA SER A 286 40.15 4.25 42.19
C SER A 286 40.69 4.08 40.77
N GLY A 287 40.81 5.21 40.06
CA GLY A 287 41.31 5.28 38.70
C GLY A 287 42.70 4.66 38.53
N VAL A 288 42.84 3.91 37.44
CA VAL A 288 44.13 3.58 36.84
C VAL A 288 44.01 3.89 35.35
N ALA A 289 44.74 4.91 34.92
CA ALA A 289 44.97 5.21 33.52
C ALA A 289 46.01 4.24 32.97
N GLY A 290 45.63 3.41 31.99
CA GLY A 290 46.56 2.61 31.18
C GLY A 290 46.71 3.25 29.81
N THR A 291 47.93 3.66 29.48
CA THR A 291 48.35 4.15 28.16
C THR A 291 48.73 3.01 27.22
N CYS A 292 48.29 3.17 25.96
CA CYS A 292 48.67 2.52 24.68
C CYS A 292 48.55 1.00 24.55
#